data_AF-V4L6U5-F1
#
_entry.id   AF-V4L6U5-F1
#
_cell.length_a   1.000
_cell.length_b   1.000
_cell.length_c   1.000
_cell.angle_alpha   90.00
_cell.angle_beta   90.00
_cell.angle_gamma   90.00
#
_symmetry.space_group_name_H-M   'P 1'
#
loop_
_entity.id
_entity.type
_entity.pdbx_description
1 polymer ?
#
loop_
_entity_poly.entity_id
_entity_poly.type
_entity_poly.pdbx_seq_one_letter_code
_entity_poly.pdbx_strand_id
1 'polypeptide(L)'
;IMSRLRAFSSPDLVPSDSGSIISPTRTTEHNSHEDSGLEGITTNVKLLLKLVQDHNEATSKQRDEWKAQRVNTMMTILDDLKTRIQKAQQQSSSGKKELRRCNTDLKPRHDPSKNPIKPPQSDPDDMQKLRRELSASMAARKSLQMMCSSLGKEKEIMAIELSRKAHELTGMEELISDLRAQNEKLLKKVQNCAVEHNKEKKGDGDGHGGKDVSLQGRNKELSEQLLKSIDGYRSLKRRYKDVQEENGSMRQVLRDSAEEVNVGTQRLTELHEKIARENAVNLENEISYLEKLFQGLGLKISNHSHKK
;
A
#
# COMPACT_ATOMS: atom_id res chain seq x y z
N ILE A 1 -50.63 -10.17 -0.86
CA ILE A 1 -50.17 -11.53 -0.51
C ILE A 1 -48.79 -11.40 0.11
N MET A 2 -48.68 -11.84 1.37
CA MET A 2 -47.48 -12.14 2.17
C MET A 2 -46.31 -12.70 1.31
N SER A 3 -45.01 -12.55 1.61
CA SER A 3 -44.39 -12.71 2.93
C SER A 3 -42.84 -12.65 2.84
N ARG A 4 -42.20 -12.10 3.90
CA ARG A 4 -41.08 -12.68 4.70
C ARG A 4 -39.71 -12.93 4.01
N LEU A 5 -38.52 -12.55 4.51
CA LEU A 5 -37.92 -12.37 5.86
C LEU A 5 -36.76 -11.34 5.73
N ARG A 6 -36.67 -10.29 6.55
CA ARG A 6 -36.10 -10.14 7.92
C ARG A 6 -34.57 -10.27 8.02
N ALA A 7 -33.97 -9.15 8.44
CA ALA A 7 -32.59 -8.86 8.83
C ALA A 7 -32.08 -9.62 10.07
N PHE A 8 -30.78 -9.49 10.38
CA PHE A 8 -30.08 -9.29 11.69
C PHE A 8 -28.56 -9.39 11.42
N SER A 9 -27.59 -8.65 11.98
CA SER A 9 -27.53 -7.55 12.96
C SER A 9 -26.11 -6.93 12.89
N SER A 10 -26.03 -5.61 13.09
CA SER A 10 -24.80 -4.92 13.55
C SER A 10 -24.65 -5.06 15.07
N PRO A 11 -23.43 -4.99 15.62
CA PRO A 11 -23.22 -4.55 16.99
C PRO A 11 -22.78 -3.08 17.04
N ASP A 12 -23.46 -2.32 17.89
CA ASP A 12 -23.08 -1.00 18.37
C ASP A 12 -21.72 -1.03 19.09
N LEU A 13 -20.87 -0.05 18.82
CA LEU A 13 -19.70 0.27 19.64
C LEU A 13 -19.99 1.57 20.39
N VAL A 14 -20.22 1.47 21.70
CA VAL A 14 -20.22 2.61 22.63
C VAL A 14 -18.80 2.78 23.20
N PRO A 15 -18.30 4.00 23.42
CA PRO A 15 -16.89 4.25 23.68
C PRO A 15 -16.54 4.07 25.15
N SER A 16 -15.29 3.68 25.45
CA SER A 16 -14.71 3.86 26.77
C SER A 16 -13.25 4.25 26.65
N ASP A 17 -12.97 5.37 27.30
CA ASP A 17 -11.71 6.07 27.37
C ASP A 17 -10.95 5.63 28.64
N SER A 18 -9.64 5.79 28.60
CA SER A 18 -8.67 5.77 29.73
C SER A 18 -8.30 4.42 30.40
N GLY A 19 -6.99 4.11 30.37
CA GLY A 19 -6.32 3.39 31.45
C GLY A 19 -5.23 2.40 31.04
N SER A 20 -3.97 2.87 31.08
CA SER A 20 -2.74 2.07 31.09
C SER A 20 -2.75 0.90 32.09
N ILE A 21 -2.13 -0.25 31.74
CA ILE A 21 -1.13 -1.03 32.52
C ILE A 21 -1.02 -2.51 32.04
N ILE A 22 0.16 -2.83 31.48
CA ILE A 22 1.03 -4.01 31.73
C ILE A 22 0.49 -5.46 31.49
N SER A 23 1.04 -6.05 30.41
CA SER A 23 1.61 -7.42 30.27
C SER A 23 0.81 -8.61 29.68
N PRO A 24 1.55 -9.58 29.07
CA PRO A 24 1.06 -10.47 28.02
C PRO A 24 1.04 -11.95 28.41
N THR A 25 0.31 -12.78 27.67
CA THR A 25 0.35 -14.25 27.82
C THR A 25 1.01 -14.91 26.60
N ARG A 26 2.16 -15.55 26.85
CA ARG A 26 2.89 -16.53 26.01
C ARG A 26 1.95 -17.70 25.63
N THR A 27 2.10 -18.37 24.49
CA THR A 27 3.15 -19.36 24.14
C THR A 27 3.20 -19.54 22.62
N THR A 28 4.34 -19.55 21.94
CA THR A 28 5.19 -20.75 21.75
C THR A 28 6.57 -20.31 21.25
N GLU A 29 7.60 -20.91 21.83
CA GLU A 29 9.01 -20.58 21.71
C GLU A 29 9.64 -21.25 20.47
N HIS A 30 10.23 -20.46 19.58
CA HIS A 30 11.61 -20.63 19.09
C HIS A 30 11.96 -19.49 18.10
N ASN A 31 13.17 -18.93 18.23
CA ASN A 31 13.86 -17.93 17.38
C ASN A 31 13.75 -16.42 17.69
N SER A 32 13.16 -15.97 18.80
CA SER A 32 13.06 -14.50 19.06
C SER A 32 14.28 -13.85 19.74
N HIS A 33 15.38 -14.55 19.99
CA HIS A 33 16.45 -13.93 20.80
C HIS A 33 17.32 -12.92 20.03
N GLU A 34 17.49 -13.07 18.71
CA GLU A 34 18.36 -12.16 17.94
C GLU A 34 17.65 -10.87 17.50
N ASP A 35 16.35 -10.92 17.22
CA ASP A 35 15.60 -9.77 16.70
C ASP A 35 15.31 -8.69 17.75
N SER A 36 15.13 -9.05 19.02
CA SER A 36 14.84 -8.05 20.08
C SER A 36 16.03 -7.11 20.37
N GLY A 37 17.27 -7.53 20.08
CA GLY A 37 18.45 -6.68 20.22
C GLY A 37 18.60 -5.67 19.08
N LEU A 38 18.35 -6.15 17.85
CA LEU A 38 18.42 -5.36 16.62
C LEU A 38 17.30 -4.33 16.50
N GLU A 39 16.10 -4.64 17.02
CA GLU A 39 14.98 -3.71 17.07
C GLU A 39 15.27 -2.48 17.97
N GLY A 40 15.92 -2.70 19.11
CA GLY A 40 16.38 -1.62 20.00
C GLY A 40 17.46 -0.74 19.37
N ILE A 41 18.41 -1.34 18.64
CA ILE A 41 19.44 -0.63 17.86
C ILE A 41 18.77 0.25 16.80
N THR A 42 17.81 -0.30 16.05
CA THR A 42 17.08 0.41 14.99
C THR A 42 16.30 1.61 15.53
N THR A 43 15.65 1.43 16.68
CA THR A 43 14.88 2.50 17.35
C THR A 43 15.79 3.64 17.80
N ASN A 44 16.93 3.33 18.40
CA ASN A 44 17.92 4.33 18.83
C ASN A 44 18.51 5.11 17.63
N VAL A 45 18.80 4.44 16.52
CA VAL A 45 19.26 5.10 15.28
C VAL A 45 18.21 6.06 14.74
N LYS A 46 16.94 5.66 14.68
CA LYS A 46 15.83 6.53 14.24
C LYS A 46 15.67 7.75 15.16
N LEU A 47 15.74 7.54 16.47
CA LEU A 47 15.64 8.63 17.45
C LEU A 47 16.81 9.62 17.31
N LEU A 48 18.02 9.12 17.09
CA LEU A 48 19.20 9.94 16.89
C LEU A 48 19.09 10.79 15.62
N LEU A 49 18.67 10.20 14.51
CA LEU A 49 18.45 10.92 13.24
C LEU A 49 17.41 12.03 13.40
N LYS A 50 16.32 11.74 14.10
CA LYS A 50 15.28 12.74 14.40
C LYS A 50 15.82 13.88 15.26
N LEU A 51 16.58 13.57 16.31
CA LEU A 51 17.18 14.59 17.18
C LEU A 51 18.18 15.47 16.42
N VAL A 52 18.98 14.90 15.51
CA VAL A 52 19.92 15.64 14.66
C VAL A 52 19.17 16.58 13.73
N GLN A 53 18.06 16.12 13.12
CA GLN A 53 17.19 16.96 12.30
C GLN A 53 16.58 18.10 13.12
N ASP A 54 15.99 17.79 14.28
CA ASP A 54 15.39 18.79 15.17
C ASP A 54 16.43 19.82 15.68
N HIS A 55 17.68 19.41 15.84
CA HIS A 55 18.80 20.30 16.22
C HIS A 55 19.22 21.23 15.08
N ASN A 56 19.22 20.75 13.83
CA ASN A 56 19.53 21.55 12.65
C ASN A 56 18.42 22.54 12.29
N GLU A 57 17.15 22.18 12.51
CA GLU A 57 15.99 23.03 12.24
C GLU A 57 15.73 24.09 13.34
N ALA A 58 16.32 23.91 14.52
CA ALA A 58 16.25 24.88 15.60
C ALA A 58 17.01 26.18 15.22
N THR A 59 16.26 27.19 14.79
CA THR A 59 16.79 28.54 14.49
C THR A 59 17.75 29.04 15.58
N SER A 60 18.86 29.68 15.16
CA SER A 60 19.99 30.10 16.02
C SER A 60 19.64 31.01 17.21
N LYS A 61 18.38 31.43 17.34
CA LYS A 61 17.83 32.23 18.45
C LYS A 61 17.38 31.40 19.66
N GLN A 62 17.39 30.06 19.58
CA GLN A 62 17.02 29.20 20.70
C GLN A 62 18.20 29.08 21.70
N ARG A 63 17.91 29.38 22.99
CA ARG A 63 18.84 29.39 24.14
C ARG A 63 19.87 28.25 24.09
N ASP A 64 21.15 28.56 24.28
CA ASP A 64 22.24 27.58 24.21
C ASP A 64 22.10 26.41 25.20
N GLU A 65 21.38 26.60 26.31
CA GLU A 65 21.02 25.55 27.27
C GLU A 65 20.21 24.40 26.62
N TRP A 66 19.31 24.73 25.70
CA TRP A 66 18.48 23.72 25.01
C TRP A 66 19.29 22.95 23.97
N LYS A 67 20.29 23.61 23.36
CA LYS A 67 21.24 22.95 22.46
C LYS A 67 22.11 21.98 23.26
N ALA A 68 22.64 22.42 24.40
CA ALA A 68 23.43 21.57 25.29
C ALA A 68 22.63 20.37 25.80
N GLN A 69 21.36 20.57 26.20
CA GLN A 69 20.48 19.50 26.63
C GLN A 69 20.20 18.48 25.50
N ARG A 70 19.95 18.95 24.27
CA ARG A 70 19.74 18.06 23.11
C ARG A 70 20.99 17.25 22.77
N VAL A 71 22.16 17.87 22.77
CA VAL A 71 23.45 17.19 22.54
C VAL A 71 23.70 16.15 23.64
N ASN A 72 23.38 16.44 24.89
CA ASN A 72 23.51 15.48 25.99
C ASN A 72 22.57 14.26 25.81
N THR A 73 21.34 14.49 25.34
CA THR A 73 20.41 13.41 24.98
C THR A 73 20.94 12.58 23.82
N MET A 74 21.50 13.20 22.77
CA MET A 74 22.14 12.48 21.66
C MET A 74 23.30 11.60 22.15
N MET A 75 24.15 12.13 23.04
CA MET A 75 25.28 11.41 23.62
C MET A 75 24.82 10.17 24.40
N THR A 76 23.77 10.31 25.22
CA THR A 76 23.20 9.20 26.00
C THR A 76 22.66 8.09 25.10
N ILE A 77 22.02 8.46 23.98
CA ILE A 77 21.51 7.48 22.99
C ILE A 77 22.66 6.78 22.28
N LEU A 78 23.75 7.50 21.96
CA LEU A 78 24.95 6.92 21.36
C LEU A 78 25.64 5.91 22.29
N ASP A 79 25.69 6.19 23.59
CA ASP A 79 26.24 5.27 24.59
C ASP A 79 25.36 4.00 24.72
N ASP A 80 24.04 4.13 24.74
CA ASP A 80 23.12 2.99 24.72
C ASP A 80 23.23 2.18 23.42
N LEU A 81 23.36 2.85 22.27
CA LEU A 81 23.57 2.20 20.98
C LEU A 81 24.89 1.40 20.95
N LYS A 82 25.97 2.00 21.47
CA LYS A 82 27.29 1.35 21.56
C LYS A 82 27.24 0.09 22.42
N THR A 83 26.62 0.16 23.60
CA THR A 83 26.51 -1.01 24.49
C THR A 83 25.66 -2.13 23.87
N ARG A 84 24.57 -1.79 23.18
CA ARG A 84 23.72 -2.78 22.49
C ARG A 84 24.40 -3.44 21.29
N ILE A 85 25.11 -2.67 20.48
CA ILE A 85 25.89 -3.21 19.35
C ILE A 85 26.99 -4.15 19.86
N GLN A 86 27.72 -3.75 20.91
CA GLN A 86 28.75 -4.60 21.50
C GLN A 86 28.18 -5.91 22.04
N LYS A 87 27.00 -5.85 22.68
CA LYS A 87 26.30 -7.04 23.18
C LYS A 87 25.82 -7.97 22.04
N ALA A 88 25.27 -7.39 20.96
CA ALA A 88 24.84 -8.15 19.78
C ALA A 88 26.03 -8.82 19.06
N GLN A 89 27.18 -8.14 18.97
CA GLN A 89 28.41 -8.68 18.37
C GLN A 89 29.04 -9.81 19.22
N GLN A 90 28.96 -9.71 20.55
CA GLN A 90 29.43 -10.79 21.43
C GLN A 90 28.56 -12.05 21.29
N GLN A 91 27.25 -11.90 21.12
CA GLN A 91 26.31 -13.01 20.91
C GLN A 91 26.53 -13.73 19.56
N SER A 92 26.84 -12.99 18.48
CA SER A 92 27.10 -13.59 17.17
C SER A 92 28.46 -14.29 17.04
N SER A 93 29.41 -14.00 17.94
CA SER A 93 30.73 -14.67 17.97
C SER A 93 30.72 -16.08 18.58
N SER A 94 29.65 -16.45 19.32
CA SER A 94 29.49 -17.77 19.96
C SER A 94 28.93 -18.87 19.02
N GLY A 95 28.62 -18.53 17.76
CA GLY A 95 27.70 -19.29 16.90
C GLY A 95 28.32 -20.19 15.84
N LYS A 96 29.63 -20.49 15.83
CA LYS A 96 30.19 -21.53 14.94
C LYS A 96 29.92 -22.94 15.47
N LYS A 97 28.64 -23.28 15.66
CA LYS A 97 28.21 -24.68 15.71
C LYS A 97 27.75 -25.05 14.31
N GLU A 98 28.68 -25.64 13.58
CA GLU A 98 28.45 -26.34 12.33
C GLU A 98 27.18 -27.20 12.44
N LEU A 99 26.23 -26.94 11.53
CA LEU A 99 24.98 -27.71 11.39
C LEU A 99 25.34 -29.16 11.07
N ARG A 100 25.57 -29.97 12.10
CA ARG A 100 25.65 -31.42 11.97
C ARG A 100 24.31 -31.91 11.44
N ARG A 101 24.29 -32.24 10.16
CA ARG A 101 23.31 -33.14 9.54
C ARG A 101 23.41 -34.51 10.23
N CYS A 102 22.67 -34.72 11.30
CA CYS A 102 22.43 -36.04 11.89
C CYS A 102 21.08 -36.53 11.30
N ASN A 103 20.93 -37.69 10.65
CA ASN A 103 21.63 -38.97 10.73
C ASN A 103 21.48 -39.76 9.40
N THR A 104 22.55 -39.93 8.61
CA THR A 104 22.57 -40.95 7.52
C THR A 104 23.82 -41.82 7.49
N ASP A 105 24.73 -41.72 8.46
CA ASP A 105 25.94 -42.53 8.47
C ASP A 105 25.81 -43.70 9.44
N LEU A 106 24.98 -44.68 9.08
CA LEU A 106 25.01 -46.00 9.71
C LEU A 106 26.23 -46.76 9.19
N LYS A 107 27.31 -46.71 9.97
CA LYS A 107 28.52 -47.51 9.73
C LYS A 107 28.21 -49.00 10.04
N PRO A 108 28.38 -49.95 9.10
CA PRO A 108 28.17 -51.37 9.38
C PRO A 108 29.27 -51.89 10.31
N ARG A 109 28.91 -52.32 11.53
CA ARG A 109 29.80 -53.07 12.41
C ARG A 109 29.63 -54.55 12.08
N HIS A 110 30.58 -55.13 11.36
CA HIS A 110 30.63 -56.55 11.07
C HIS A 110 31.30 -57.27 12.25
N ASP A 111 30.55 -58.10 12.96
CA ASP A 111 31.09 -59.13 13.86
C ASP A 111 30.59 -60.49 13.33
N PRO A 112 31.47 -61.47 13.02
CA PRO A 112 31.05 -62.74 12.46
C PRO A 112 30.97 -63.77 13.57
N SER A 113 29.82 -63.91 14.25
CA SER A 113 29.58 -65.11 15.06
C SER A 113 28.12 -65.25 15.51
N LYS A 114 27.52 -66.34 15.03
CA LYS A 114 26.37 -67.10 15.54
C LYS A 114 24.96 -66.68 15.07
N ASN A 115 24.44 -67.58 14.25
CA ASN A 115 23.04 -67.90 13.92
C ASN A 115 22.36 -66.98 12.89
N PRO A 116 21.76 -67.55 11.81
CA PRO A 116 20.89 -66.78 10.92
C PRO A 116 19.57 -66.55 11.65
N ILE A 117 19.51 -65.49 12.46
CA ILE A 117 18.24 -64.98 12.95
C ILE A 117 17.49 -64.50 11.72
N LYS A 118 16.42 -65.22 11.38
CA LYS A 118 15.46 -64.86 10.33
C LYS A 118 15.14 -63.36 10.43
N PRO A 119 14.95 -62.65 9.29
CA PRO A 119 14.58 -61.25 9.33
C PRO A 119 13.38 -61.08 10.26
N PRO A 120 13.37 -60.09 11.17
CA PRO A 120 12.24 -59.89 12.05
C PRO A 120 11.01 -59.73 11.16
N GLN A 121 10.10 -60.71 11.23
CA GLN A 121 8.81 -60.59 10.58
C GLN A 121 8.11 -59.47 11.34
N SER A 122 8.18 -58.25 10.80
CA SER A 122 7.36 -57.13 11.24
C SER A 122 5.91 -57.62 11.26
N ASP A 123 5.26 -57.52 12.42
CA ASP A 123 3.87 -57.90 12.57
C ASP A 123 3.06 -57.20 11.45
N PRO A 124 2.23 -57.92 10.68
CA PRO A 124 1.41 -57.30 9.65
C PRO A 124 0.58 -56.11 10.18
N ASP A 125 0.22 -56.09 11.46
CA ASP A 125 -0.49 -54.97 12.09
C ASP A 125 0.40 -53.72 12.23
N ASP A 126 1.67 -53.88 12.64
CA ASP A 126 2.64 -52.78 12.74
C ASP A 126 2.94 -52.17 11.37
N MET A 127 3.05 -53.01 10.33
CA MET A 127 3.23 -52.53 8.96
C MET A 127 2.00 -51.73 8.48
N GLN A 128 0.79 -52.17 8.82
CA GLN A 128 -0.43 -51.47 8.47
C GLN A 128 -0.55 -50.15 9.24
N LYS A 129 -0.18 -50.13 10.52
CA LYS A 129 -0.13 -48.94 11.37
C LYS A 129 0.84 -47.89 10.81
N LEU A 130 2.07 -48.29 10.48
CA LEU A 130 3.07 -47.39 9.87
C LEU A 130 2.59 -46.81 8.53
N ARG A 131 1.89 -47.60 7.70
CA ARG A 131 1.28 -47.09 6.45
C ARG A 131 0.18 -46.07 6.71
N ARG A 132 -0.66 -46.28 7.73
CA ARG A 132 -1.68 -45.29 8.15
C ARG A 132 -1.02 -44.01 8.67
N GLU A 133 0.00 -44.12 9.52
CA GLU A 133 0.73 -42.98 10.07
C GLU A 133 1.46 -42.18 8.98
N LEU A 134 2.13 -42.86 8.03
CA LEU A 134 2.75 -42.21 6.88
C LEU A 134 1.73 -41.46 6.02
N SER A 135 0.56 -42.08 5.77
CA SER A 135 -0.52 -41.46 5.02
C SER A 135 -1.08 -40.22 5.73
N ALA A 136 -1.27 -40.31 7.06
CA ALA A 136 -1.70 -39.19 7.89
C ALA A 136 -0.66 -38.06 7.92
N SER A 137 0.63 -38.39 8.04
CA SER A 137 1.74 -37.42 7.99
C SER A 137 1.80 -36.70 6.64
N MET A 138 1.64 -37.43 5.54
CA MET A 138 1.60 -36.84 4.20
C MET A 138 0.38 -35.94 4.00
N ALA A 139 -0.79 -36.31 4.55
CA ALA A 139 -1.98 -35.47 4.53
C ALA A 139 -1.77 -34.18 5.36
N ALA A 140 -1.20 -34.28 6.56
CA ALA A 140 -0.86 -33.14 7.40
C ALA A 140 0.13 -32.19 6.69
N ARG A 141 1.16 -32.74 6.03
CA ARG A 141 2.12 -31.94 5.26
C ARG A 141 1.45 -31.19 4.11
N LYS A 142 0.55 -31.83 3.36
CA LYS A 142 -0.23 -31.18 2.30
C LYS A 142 -1.14 -30.08 2.84
N SER A 143 -1.81 -30.33 3.97
CA SER A 143 -2.63 -29.32 4.64
C SER A 143 -1.81 -28.09 5.06
N LEU A 144 -0.66 -28.31 5.68
CA LEU A 144 0.26 -27.23 6.06
C LEU A 144 0.77 -26.45 4.84
N GLN A 145 1.13 -27.15 3.76
CA GLN A 145 1.54 -26.52 2.52
C GLN A 145 0.45 -25.59 1.96
N MET A 146 -0.81 -26.05 1.95
CA MET A 146 -1.95 -25.21 1.51
C MET A 146 -2.13 -23.98 2.41
N MET A 147 -2.02 -24.14 3.73
CA MET A 147 -2.12 -23.01 4.68
C MET A 147 -1.01 -21.99 4.48
N CYS A 148 0.25 -22.43 4.31
CA CYS A 148 1.36 -21.52 4.04
C CYS A 148 1.15 -20.77 2.71
N SER A 149 0.64 -21.45 1.68
CA SER A 149 0.31 -20.80 0.41
C SER A 149 -0.84 -19.80 0.52
N SER A 150 -1.91 -20.11 1.26
CA SER A 150 -3.03 -19.18 1.45
C SER A 150 -2.62 -17.97 2.29
N LEU A 151 -1.86 -18.19 3.36
CA LEU A 151 -1.36 -17.12 4.23
C LEU A 151 -0.41 -16.18 3.48
N GLY A 152 0.43 -16.72 2.57
CA GLY A 152 1.27 -15.90 1.71
C GLY A 152 0.46 -14.95 0.81
N LYS A 153 -0.63 -15.44 0.21
CA LYS A 153 -1.55 -14.63 -0.59
C LYS A 153 -2.27 -13.57 0.24
N GLU A 154 -2.75 -13.93 1.43
CA GLU A 154 -3.41 -13.01 2.33
C GLU A 154 -2.46 -11.89 2.80
N LYS A 155 -1.20 -12.22 3.09
CA LYS A 155 -0.15 -11.25 3.41
C LYS A 155 0.07 -10.27 2.25
N GLU A 156 0.10 -10.75 1.01
CA GLU A 156 0.25 -9.90 -0.18
C GLU A 156 -0.95 -8.96 -0.36
N ILE A 157 -2.17 -9.47 -0.19
CA ILE A 157 -3.40 -8.66 -0.23
C ILE A 157 -3.36 -7.56 0.85
N MET A 158 -3.00 -7.90 2.08
CA MET A 158 -2.87 -6.92 3.16
C MET A 158 -1.81 -5.86 2.87
N ALA A 159 -0.68 -6.24 2.28
CA ALA A 159 0.38 -5.28 1.91
C ALA A 159 -0.12 -4.28 0.86
N ILE A 160 -0.86 -4.75 -0.15
CA ILE A 160 -1.47 -3.89 -1.18
C ILE A 160 -2.48 -2.93 -0.53
N GLU A 161 -3.35 -3.44 0.35
CA GLU A 161 -4.36 -2.64 1.02
C GLU A 161 -3.73 -1.59 1.95
N LEU A 162 -2.68 -1.95 2.70
CA LEU A 162 -1.92 -1.00 3.51
C LEU A 162 -1.26 0.09 2.66
N SER A 163 -0.68 -0.27 1.52
CA SER A 163 -0.10 0.70 0.59
C SER A 163 -1.17 1.66 0.03
N ARG A 164 -2.35 1.14 -0.30
CA ARG A 164 -3.50 1.95 -0.74
C ARG A 164 -3.91 2.94 0.35
N LYS A 165 -4.05 2.46 1.60
CA LYS A 165 -4.40 3.30 2.74
C LYS A 165 -3.36 4.35 3.08
N ALA A 166 -2.08 4.02 2.97
CA ALA A 166 -1.01 5.00 3.14
C ALA A 166 -1.13 6.13 2.09
N HIS A 167 -1.37 5.78 0.83
CA HIS A 167 -1.55 6.78 -0.23
C HIS A 167 -2.80 7.66 -0.01
N GLU A 168 -3.92 7.05 0.40
CA GLU A 168 -5.14 7.80 0.77
C GLU A 168 -4.89 8.80 1.90
N LEU A 169 -4.16 8.38 2.95
CA LEU A 169 -3.81 9.26 4.07
C LEU A 169 -2.94 10.43 3.62
N THR A 170 -1.91 10.19 2.81
CA THR A 170 -1.07 11.26 2.26
C THR A 170 -1.89 12.27 1.46
N GLY A 171 -2.83 11.81 0.61
CA GLY A 171 -3.71 12.71 -0.12
C GLY A 171 -4.63 13.54 0.79
N MET A 172 -5.11 12.97 1.90
CA MET A 172 -5.88 13.72 2.90
C MET A 172 -5.03 14.74 3.65
N GLU A 173 -3.78 14.43 3.97
CA GLU A 173 -2.84 15.34 4.61
C GLU A 173 -2.52 16.56 3.72
N GLU A 174 -2.35 16.35 2.42
CA GLU A 174 -2.20 17.42 1.43
C GLU A 174 -3.43 18.34 1.40
N LEU A 175 -4.64 17.77 1.35
CA LEU A 175 -5.88 18.55 1.39
C LEU A 175 -6.01 19.38 2.68
N ILE A 176 -5.65 18.81 3.83
CA ILE A 176 -5.64 19.52 5.11
C ILE A 176 -4.62 20.66 5.08
N SER A 177 -3.44 20.43 4.51
CA SER A 177 -2.41 21.46 4.35
C SER A 177 -2.91 22.63 3.49
N ASP A 178 -3.53 22.35 2.34
CA ASP A 178 -4.12 23.35 1.46
C ASP A 178 -5.22 24.16 2.16
N LEU A 179 -6.11 23.49 2.91
CA LEU A 179 -7.16 24.15 3.68
C LEU A 179 -6.57 25.04 4.78
N ARG A 180 -5.52 24.59 5.48
CA ARG A 180 -4.82 25.42 6.46
C ARG A 180 -4.21 26.67 5.82
N ALA A 181 -3.56 26.54 4.67
CA ALA A 181 -2.99 27.67 3.94
C ALA A 181 -4.07 28.68 3.48
N GLN A 182 -5.22 28.18 3.02
CA GLN A 182 -6.36 29.03 2.65
C GLN A 182 -6.94 29.77 3.85
N ASN A 183 -7.12 29.07 4.98
CA ASN A 183 -7.61 29.68 6.22
C ASN A 183 -6.65 30.74 6.74
N GLU A 184 -5.33 30.52 6.69
CA GLU A 184 -4.34 31.52 7.08
C GLU A 184 -4.41 32.77 6.18
N LYS A 185 -4.55 32.57 4.86
CA LYS A 185 -4.72 33.69 3.91
C LYS A 185 -5.99 34.48 4.18
N LEU A 186 -7.11 33.80 4.47
CA LEU A 186 -8.37 34.45 4.83
C LEU A 186 -8.24 35.20 6.15
N LEU A 187 -7.58 34.62 7.15
CA LEU A 187 -7.33 35.26 8.44
C LEU A 187 -6.54 36.57 8.26
N LYS A 188 -5.48 36.56 7.44
CA LYS A 188 -4.71 37.77 7.11
C LYS A 188 -5.57 38.83 6.42
N LYS A 189 -6.45 38.43 5.49
CA LYS A 189 -7.40 39.36 4.85
C LYS A 189 -8.35 39.99 5.85
N VAL A 190 -8.94 39.19 6.76
CA VAL A 190 -9.85 39.68 7.80
C VAL A 190 -9.15 40.66 8.73
N GLN A 191 -7.91 40.34 9.16
CA GLN A 191 -7.11 41.26 9.97
C GLN A 191 -6.81 42.56 9.24
N ASN A 192 -6.43 42.51 7.96
CA ASN A 192 -6.21 43.71 7.16
C ASN A 192 -7.49 44.55 7.03
N CYS A 193 -8.64 43.94 6.75
CA CYS A 193 -9.92 44.66 6.71
C CYS A 193 -10.27 45.31 8.06
N ALA A 194 -10.03 44.63 9.17
CA ALA A 194 -10.25 45.19 10.50
C ALA A 194 -9.31 46.38 10.79
N VAL A 195 -8.07 46.35 10.31
CA VAL A 195 -7.11 47.46 10.44
C VAL A 195 -7.54 48.65 9.59
N GLU A 196 -7.93 48.45 8.34
CA GLU A 196 -8.38 49.53 7.45
C GLU A 196 -9.64 50.22 7.99
N HIS A 197 -10.64 49.45 8.45
CA HIS A 197 -11.86 50.00 9.03
C HIS A 197 -11.63 50.78 10.35
N ASN A 198 -10.52 50.49 11.06
CA ASN A 198 -10.11 51.25 12.25
C ASN A 198 -9.31 52.52 11.90
N LYS A 199 -8.65 52.57 10.74
CA LYS A 199 -7.96 53.78 10.24
C LYS A 199 -8.96 54.78 9.66
N GLU A 200 -9.96 54.32 8.91
CA GLU A 200 -11.01 55.17 8.33
C GLU A 200 -11.82 55.89 9.42
N LYS A 201 -12.15 55.21 10.53
CA LYS A 201 -12.83 55.83 11.69
C LYS A 201 -12.03 56.93 12.40
N LYS A 202 -10.72 57.04 12.16
CA LYS A 202 -9.86 58.07 12.76
C LYS A 202 -9.49 59.20 11.77
N GLY A 203 -9.89 59.10 10.50
CA GLY A 203 -9.42 59.98 9.43
C GLY A 203 -10.41 61.02 8.91
N ASP A 204 -11.71 60.89 9.16
CA ASP A 204 -12.70 61.77 8.53
C ASP A 204 -13.01 63.03 9.35
N GLY A 205 -12.09 63.98 9.23
CA GLY A 205 -12.44 65.38 9.11
C GLY A 205 -12.45 65.76 7.63
N ASP A 206 -13.66 66.03 7.12
CA ASP A 206 -13.97 66.84 5.94
C ASP A 206 -13.96 66.19 4.53
N GLY A 207 -15.18 65.83 4.09
CA GLY A 207 -15.73 66.23 2.80
C GLY A 207 -15.15 65.64 1.51
N HIS A 208 -15.66 64.49 1.05
CA HIS A 208 -15.73 64.16 -0.40
C HIS A 208 -16.69 63.00 -0.75
N GLY A 209 -17.97 63.09 -0.37
CA GLY A 209 -18.96 62.02 -0.59
C GLY A 209 -19.34 61.69 -2.05
N GLY A 210 -18.89 62.46 -3.05
CA GLY A 210 -19.27 62.24 -4.46
C GLY A 210 -18.28 61.42 -5.30
N LYS A 211 -16.98 61.50 -4.99
CA LYS A 211 -15.91 60.86 -5.79
C LYS A 211 -15.67 59.41 -5.37
N ASP A 212 -15.91 59.13 -4.09
CA ASP A 212 -15.76 57.81 -3.49
C ASP A 212 -16.84 56.82 -3.98
N VAL A 213 -18.08 57.29 -4.15
CA VAL A 213 -19.20 56.47 -4.68
C VAL A 213 -18.95 56.00 -6.12
N SER A 214 -18.34 56.84 -6.96
CA SER A 214 -17.99 56.47 -8.34
C SER A 214 -16.85 55.44 -8.41
N LEU A 215 -15.84 55.58 -7.56
CA LEU A 215 -14.73 54.61 -7.46
C LEU A 215 -15.18 53.29 -6.85
N GLN A 216 -16.06 53.33 -5.85
CA GLN A 216 -16.67 52.15 -5.23
C GLN A 216 -17.51 51.35 -6.24
N GLY A 217 -18.33 52.04 -7.05
CA GLY A 217 -19.10 51.41 -8.13
C GLY A 217 -18.21 50.73 -9.17
N ARG A 218 -17.14 51.41 -9.61
CA ARG A 218 -16.17 50.84 -10.56
C ARG A 218 -15.40 49.65 -9.98
N ASN A 219 -15.00 49.71 -8.71
CA ASN A 219 -14.34 48.59 -8.04
C ASN A 219 -15.26 47.38 -7.88
N LYS A 220 -16.55 47.62 -7.61
CA LYS A 220 -17.56 46.57 -7.54
C LYS A 220 -17.72 45.88 -8.90
N GLU A 221 -17.87 46.65 -9.98
CA GLU A 221 -18.00 46.11 -11.33
C GLU A 221 -16.76 45.33 -11.77
N LEU A 222 -15.55 45.84 -11.49
CA LEU A 222 -14.30 45.13 -11.77
C LEU A 222 -14.18 43.83 -10.95
N SER A 223 -14.63 43.84 -9.70
CA SER A 223 -14.63 42.65 -8.84
C SER A 223 -15.61 41.59 -9.33
N GLU A 224 -16.80 42.01 -9.80
CA GLU A 224 -17.79 41.12 -10.41
C GLU A 224 -17.28 40.53 -11.74
N GLN A 225 -16.64 41.34 -12.59
CA GLN A 225 -16.00 40.86 -13.82
C GLN A 225 -14.87 39.87 -13.54
N LEU A 226 -14.03 40.15 -12.54
CA LEU A 226 -12.96 39.25 -12.13
C LEU A 226 -13.52 37.91 -11.62
N LEU A 227 -14.55 37.96 -10.77
CA LEU A 227 -15.21 36.75 -10.27
C LEU A 227 -15.79 35.92 -11.42
N LYS A 228 -16.50 36.57 -12.36
CA LYS A 228 -17.03 35.92 -13.55
C LYS A 228 -15.95 35.28 -14.42
N SER A 229 -14.80 35.95 -14.57
CA SER A 229 -13.64 35.40 -15.29
C SER A 229 -13.05 34.17 -14.59
N ILE A 230 -12.90 34.22 -13.25
CA ILE A 230 -12.41 33.10 -12.44
C ILE A 230 -13.36 31.90 -12.54
N ASP A 231 -14.67 32.13 -12.45
CA ASP A 231 -15.67 31.07 -12.58
C ASP A 231 -15.70 30.49 -13.99
N GLY A 232 -15.54 31.33 -15.02
CA GLY A 232 -15.36 30.91 -16.40
C GLY A 232 -14.14 30.01 -16.58
N TYR A 233 -12.99 30.41 -16.02
CA TYR A 233 -11.77 29.59 -16.05
C TYR A 233 -11.93 28.26 -15.29
N ARG A 234 -12.57 28.26 -14.13
CA ARG A 234 -12.87 27.02 -13.37
C ARG A 234 -13.78 26.08 -14.16
N SER A 235 -14.80 26.63 -14.83
CA SER A 235 -15.71 25.87 -15.69
C SER A 235 -14.96 25.26 -16.90
N LEU A 236 -14.13 26.06 -17.56
CA LEU A 236 -13.30 25.61 -18.67
C LEU A 236 -12.30 24.53 -18.24
N LYS A 237 -11.66 24.69 -17.08
CA LYS A 237 -10.75 23.70 -16.50
C LYS A 237 -11.44 22.37 -16.21
N ARG A 238 -12.69 22.39 -15.72
CA ARG A 238 -13.51 21.18 -15.55
C ARG A 238 -13.78 20.51 -16.90
N ARG A 239 -14.33 21.25 -17.87
CA ARG A 239 -14.56 20.72 -19.23
C ARG A 239 -13.31 20.16 -19.90
N TYR A 240 -12.17 20.83 -19.71
CA TYR A 240 -10.90 20.35 -20.23
C TYR A 240 -10.51 19.00 -19.64
N LYS A 241 -10.68 18.81 -18.32
CA LYS A 241 -10.46 17.51 -17.67
C LYS A 241 -11.41 16.44 -18.20
N ASP A 242 -12.70 16.75 -18.33
CA ASP A 242 -13.70 15.81 -18.84
C ASP A 242 -13.33 15.31 -20.24
N VAL A 243 -12.98 16.25 -21.14
CA VAL A 243 -12.52 15.92 -22.50
C VAL A 243 -11.19 15.17 -22.50
N GLN A 244 -10.27 15.51 -21.60
CA GLN A 244 -9.00 14.82 -21.47
C GLN A 244 -9.18 13.35 -21.03
N GLU A 245 -10.09 13.10 -20.09
CA GLU A 245 -10.45 11.76 -19.62
C GLU A 245 -11.15 10.95 -20.72
N GLU A 246 -12.12 11.54 -21.40
CA GLU A 246 -12.82 10.91 -22.54
C GLU A 246 -11.83 10.52 -23.65
N ASN A 247 -10.92 11.43 -24.01
CA ASN A 247 -9.89 11.17 -25.01
C ASN A 247 -8.89 10.11 -24.52
N GLY A 248 -8.59 10.06 -23.22
CA GLY A 248 -7.83 8.97 -22.60
C GLY A 248 -8.50 7.61 -22.77
N SER A 249 -9.79 7.53 -22.44
CA SER A 249 -10.62 6.33 -22.57
C SER A 249 -10.72 5.86 -24.03
N MET A 250 -10.98 6.77 -24.96
CA MET A 250 -11.02 6.47 -26.40
C MET A 250 -9.68 5.96 -26.92
N ARG A 251 -8.56 6.54 -26.48
CA ARG A 251 -7.22 6.04 -26.83
C ARG A 251 -6.93 4.66 -26.26
N GLN A 252 -7.46 4.32 -25.08
CA GLN A 252 -7.34 2.97 -24.54
C GLN A 252 -8.10 1.96 -25.41
N VAL A 253 -9.36 2.25 -25.73
CA VAL A 253 -10.16 1.37 -26.60
C VAL A 253 -9.53 1.21 -27.98
N LEU A 254 -8.95 2.27 -28.54
CA LEU A 254 -8.22 2.17 -29.80
C LEU A 254 -7.01 1.23 -29.70
N ARG A 255 -6.27 1.25 -28.58
CA ARG A 255 -5.15 0.31 -28.35
C ARG A 255 -5.64 -1.12 -28.23
N ASP A 256 -6.68 -1.37 -27.44
CA ASP A 256 -7.24 -2.70 -27.25
C ASP A 256 -7.75 -3.28 -28.59
N SER A 257 -8.45 -2.46 -29.38
CA SER A 257 -8.89 -2.82 -30.73
C SER A 257 -7.72 -3.09 -31.68
N ALA A 258 -6.64 -2.32 -31.62
CA ALA A 258 -5.45 -2.56 -32.43
C ALA A 258 -4.76 -3.89 -32.06
N GLU A 259 -4.71 -4.24 -30.78
CA GLU A 259 -4.19 -5.52 -30.31
C GLU A 259 -5.04 -6.70 -30.80
N GLU A 260 -6.37 -6.61 -30.72
CA GLU A 260 -7.28 -7.62 -31.27
C GLU A 260 -7.12 -7.80 -32.78
N VAL A 261 -6.96 -6.71 -33.53
CA VAL A 261 -6.66 -6.76 -34.97
C VAL A 261 -5.32 -7.44 -35.23
N ASN A 262 -4.29 -7.17 -34.43
CA ASN A 262 -2.99 -7.84 -34.55
C ASN A 262 -3.10 -9.35 -34.28
N VAL A 263 -3.83 -9.76 -33.24
CA VAL A 263 -4.08 -11.18 -32.94
C VAL A 263 -4.82 -11.85 -34.10
N GLY A 264 -5.88 -11.21 -34.61
CA GLY A 264 -6.62 -11.71 -35.78
C GLY A 264 -5.73 -11.84 -37.02
N THR A 265 -4.86 -10.86 -37.26
CA THR A 265 -3.92 -10.85 -38.39
C THR A 265 -2.88 -11.96 -38.26
N GLN A 266 -2.26 -12.11 -37.08
CA GLN A 266 -1.30 -13.18 -36.81
C GLN A 266 -1.95 -14.55 -37.00
N ARG A 267 -3.18 -14.72 -36.49
CA ARG A 267 -3.91 -15.98 -36.65
C ARG A 267 -4.26 -16.29 -38.10
N LEU A 268 -4.59 -15.26 -38.88
CA LEU A 268 -4.83 -15.39 -40.32
C LEU A 268 -3.55 -15.81 -41.06
N THR A 269 -2.40 -15.25 -40.69
CA THR A 269 -1.09 -15.66 -41.23
C THR A 269 -0.79 -17.13 -40.88
N GLU A 270 -0.97 -17.53 -39.62
CA GLU A 270 -0.80 -18.92 -39.19
C GLU A 270 -1.73 -19.89 -39.94
N LEU A 271 -2.99 -19.50 -40.14
CA LEU A 271 -3.97 -20.27 -40.89
C LEU A 271 -3.55 -20.42 -42.37
N HIS A 272 -3.13 -19.32 -43.00
CA HIS A 272 -2.65 -19.33 -44.37
C HIS A 272 -1.44 -20.28 -44.54
N GLU A 273 -0.49 -20.26 -43.59
CA GLU A 273 0.64 -21.18 -43.59
C GLU A 273 0.25 -22.65 -43.37
N LYS A 274 -0.76 -22.94 -42.55
CA LYS A 274 -1.27 -24.30 -42.33
C LYS A 274 -1.94 -24.84 -43.59
N ILE A 275 -2.78 -24.03 -44.24
CA ILE A 275 -3.43 -24.39 -45.51
C ILE A 275 -2.39 -24.70 -46.59
N ALA A 276 -1.27 -23.97 -46.61
CA ALA A 276 -0.17 -24.21 -47.55
C ALA A 276 0.65 -25.48 -47.25
N ARG A 277 0.63 -26.01 -46.02
CA ARG A 277 1.48 -27.13 -45.56
C ARG A 277 0.73 -28.44 -45.30
N GLU A 278 -0.55 -28.38 -44.92
CA GLU A 278 -1.34 -29.52 -44.45
C GLU A 278 -2.64 -29.67 -45.24
N ASN A 279 -2.97 -30.90 -45.67
CA ASN A 279 -4.19 -31.19 -46.44
C ASN A 279 -5.47 -31.29 -45.57
N ALA A 280 -5.34 -31.32 -44.24
CA ALA A 280 -6.45 -31.54 -43.31
C ALA A 280 -6.45 -30.48 -42.20
N VAL A 281 -6.70 -29.22 -42.58
CA VAL A 281 -6.87 -28.12 -41.62
C VAL A 281 -8.34 -28.06 -41.21
N ASN A 282 -8.62 -27.95 -39.91
CA ASN A 282 -9.96 -27.71 -39.40
C ASN A 282 -10.36 -26.24 -39.62
N LEU A 283 -10.74 -25.93 -40.86
CA LEU A 283 -11.08 -24.58 -41.32
C LEU A 283 -12.28 -24.00 -40.58
N GLU A 284 -13.27 -24.82 -40.28
CA GLU A 284 -14.53 -24.36 -39.69
C GLU A 284 -14.34 -23.81 -38.27
N ASN A 285 -13.47 -24.44 -37.47
CA ASN A 285 -13.12 -23.92 -36.15
C ASN A 285 -12.34 -22.61 -36.20
N GLU A 286 -11.40 -22.47 -37.15
CA GLU A 286 -10.57 -21.27 -37.31
C GLU A 286 -11.39 -20.08 -37.83
N ILE A 287 -12.29 -20.34 -38.80
CA ILE A 287 -13.25 -19.35 -39.29
C ILE A 287 -14.20 -18.92 -38.17
N SER A 288 -14.78 -19.86 -37.42
CA SER A 288 -15.67 -19.57 -36.29
C SER A 288 -15.00 -18.72 -35.21
N TYR A 289 -13.69 -18.93 -34.98
CA TYR A 289 -12.93 -18.13 -34.03
C TYR A 289 -12.71 -16.70 -34.54
N LEU A 290 -12.27 -16.55 -35.78
CA LEU A 290 -12.05 -15.23 -36.41
C LEU A 290 -13.36 -14.44 -36.49
N GLU A 291 -14.48 -15.08 -36.82
CA GLU A 291 -15.80 -14.44 -36.82
C GLU A 291 -16.19 -13.91 -35.44
N LYS A 292 -16.00 -14.70 -34.37
CA LYS A 292 -16.26 -14.25 -32.99
C LYS A 292 -15.37 -13.08 -32.59
N LEU A 293 -14.10 -13.12 -32.98
CA LEU A 293 -13.14 -12.04 -32.71
C LEU A 293 -13.57 -10.75 -33.42
N PHE A 294 -13.88 -10.79 -34.72
CA PHE A 294 -14.29 -9.61 -35.47
C PHE A 294 -15.68 -9.10 -35.09
N GLN A 295 -16.62 -9.97 -34.71
CA GLN A 295 -17.91 -9.55 -34.13
C GLN A 295 -17.72 -8.82 -32.80
N GLY A 296 -16.86 -9.34 -31.92
CA GLY A 296 -16.50 -8.69 -30.67
C GLY A 296 -15.89 -7.29 -30.89
N LEU A 297 -14.97 -7.18 -31.84
CA LEU A 297 -14.36 -5.91 -32.25
C LEU A 297 -15.41 -4.92 -32.78
N GLY A 298 -16.30 -5.37 -33.65
CA GLY A 298 -17.38 -4.54 -34.21
C GLY A 298 -18.31 -3.97 -33.13
N LEU A 299 -18.67 -4.78 -32.13
CA LEU A 299 -19.46 -4.33 -30.99
C LEU A 299 -18.72 -3.28 -30.15
N LYS A 300 -17.42 -3.46 -29.89
CA LYS A 300 -16.60 -2.49 -29.14
C LYS A 300 -16.53 -1.13 -29.84
N ILE A 301 -16.34 -1.12 -31.16
CA ILE A 301 -16.29 0.10 -31.99
C ILE A 301 -17.65 0.80 -32.02
N SER A 302 -18.74 0.05 -32.20
CA SER A 302 -20.11 0.60 -32.23
C SER A 302 -20.48 1.25 -30.89
N ASN A 303 -20.17 0.59 -29.77
CA ASN A 303 -20.47 1.10 -28.43
C ASN A 303 -19.76 2.42 -28.10
N HIS A 304 -18.61 2.71 -28.72
CA HIS A 304 -17.90 3.97 -28.55
C HIS A 304 -18.35 5.07 -29.53
N SER A 305 -18.90 4.70 -30.69
CA SER A 305 -19.41 5.66 -31.68
C SER A 305 -20.72 6.35 -31.22
N HIS A 306 -21.48 5.72 -30.32
CA HIS A 306 -22.76 6.22 -29.80
C HIS A 306 -22.66 7.10 -28.54
N LYS A 307 -21.46 7.35 -28.00
CA LYS A 307 -21.25 8.15 -26.78
C LYS A 307 -21.03 9.65 -27.02
N LYS A 308 -21.27 10.15 -28.23
CA LYS A 308 -21.17 11.57 -28.60
C LYS A 308 -22.40 12.38 -28.18
#